data_AF-A0A7Z6TCF9-F1
#
_entry.id   AF-A0A7Z6TCF9-F1
#
_cell.length_a   1.000
_cell.length_b   1.000
_cell.length_c   1.000
_cell.angle_alpha   90.00
_cell.angle_beta   90.00
_cell.angle_gamma   90.00
#
_symmetry.space_group_name_H-M   'P 1'
#
loop_
_entity.id
_entity.type
_entity.pdbx_description
1 polymer ?
#
loop_
_entity_poly.entity_id
_entity_poly.type
_entity_poly.pdbx_seq_one_letter_code
_entity_poly.pdbx_strand_id
1 'polypeptide(L)' 'MTNRYWCGECDFRTLWLEKAEGQRQLVGHYARKHPGTPLGGHVENRGTAFRTRMGCLLLAAAAAAVAVWRR' A
#
# COMPACT_ATOMS: atom_id res chain seq x y z
N MET A 1 -6.78 2.48 6.64
CA MET A 1 -5.92 2.17 5.47
C MET A 1 -6.66 1.16 4.63
N THR A 2 -6.56 1.24 3.30
CA THR A 2 -7.18 0.25 2.41
C THR A 2 -6.10 -0.55 1.70
N ASN A 3 -6.36 -1.83 1.53
CA ASN A 3 -5.48 -2.80 0.90
C ASN A 3 -6.18 -3.41 -0.32
N ARG A 4 -5.39 -3.80 -1.31
CA ARG A 4 -5.85 -4.57 -2.46
C ARG A 4 -5.08 -5.87 -2.52
N TYR A 5 -5.80 -6.97 -2.55
CA TYR A 5 -5.26 -8.32 -2.53
C TYR A 5 -5.27 -8.91 -3.92
N TRP A 6 -4.20 -9.59 -4.28
CA TRP A 6 -4.03 -10.28 -5.56
C TRP A 6 -3.94 -11.78 -5.34
N CYS A 7 -4.58 -12.57 -6.20
CA CYS A 7 -4.35 -14.00 -6.27
C CYS A 7 -2.95 -14.27 -6.88
N GLY A 8 -2.25 -15.28 -6.37
CA GLY A 8 -0.96 -15.70 -6.92
C GLY A 8 -1.09 -16.58 -8.17
N GLU A 9 -2.25 -17.21 -8.36
CA GLU A 9 -2.48 -18.21 -9.42
C GLU A 9 -3.22 -17.65 -10.64
N CYS A 10 -3.91 -16.51 -10.50
CA CYS A 10 -4.69 -15.89 -11.57
C CYS A 10 -4.82 -14.37 -11.40
N ASP A 11 -5.42 -13.71 -12.39
CA ASP A 11 -5.60 -12.24 -12.41
C ASP A 11 -6.69 -11.71 -11.45
N PHE A 12 -7.20 -12.54 -10.54
CA PHE A 12 -8.17 -12.09 -9.56
C PHE A 12 -7.53 -11.07 -8.60
N ARG A 13 -8.24 -9.96 -8.41
CA ARG A 13 -7.86 -8.89 -7.49
C ARG A 13 -9.09 -8.35 -6.76
N THR A 14 -8.95 -8.09 -5.48
CA THR A 14 -10.02 -7.43 -4.71
C THR A 14 -10.09 -5.94 -5.06
N LEU A 15 -11.20 -5.31 -4.71
CA LEU A 15 -11.24 -3.85 -4.60
C LEU A 15 -10.30 -3.40 -3.46
N TRP A 16 -10.12 -2.08 -3.35
CA TRP A 16 -9.48 -1.47 -2.19
C TRP A 16 -10.38 -1.61 -0.97
N LEU A 17 -10.06 -2.56 -0.11
CA LEU A 17 -10.88 -2.94 1.03
C LEU A 17 -10.13 -2.75 2.35
N GLU A 18 -10.86 -2.77 3.45
CA GLU A 18 -10.26 -2.96 4.76
C GLU A 18 -9.53 -4.32 4.78
N LYS A 19 -8.47 -4.42 5.60
CA LYS A 19 -7.56 -5.57 5.62
C LYS A 19 -8.32 -6.88 5.82
N ALA A 20 -9.21 -6.96 6.81
CA ALA A 20 -9.91 -8.19 7.15
C ALA A 20 -10.89 -8.60 6.05
N GLU A 21 -11.59 -7.63 5.45
CA GLU A 21 -12.51 -7.91 4.35
C GLU A 21 -11.79 -8.40 3.09
N GLY A 22 -10.68 -7.75 2.72
CA GLY A 22 -9.88 -8.20 1.58
C GLY A 22 -9.26 -9.60 1.79
N GLN A 23 -8.82 -9.94 3.01
CA GLN A 23 -8.36 -11.30 3.32
C GLN A 23 -9.48 -12.33 3.20
N ARG A 24 -10.68 -12.05 3.72
CA ARG A 24 -11.83 -12.95 3.59
C ARG A 24 -12.16 -13.23 2.13
N GLN A 25 -12.15 -12.20 1.29
CA GLN A 25 -12.42 -12.36 -0.14
C GLN A 25 -11.34 -13.17 -0.85
N LEU A 26 -10.06 -12.96 -0.55
CA LEU A 26 -8.96 -13.75 -1.13
C LEU A 26 -9.04 -15.22 -0.72
N VAL A 27 -9.27 -15.51 0.57
CA VAL A 27 -9.42 -16.88 1.07
C VAL A 27 -10.63 -17.57 0.44
N GLY A 28 -11.78 -16.89 0.40
CA GLY A 28 -12.98 -17.42 -0.25
C GLY A 28 -12.77 -17.64 -1.75
N HIS A 29 -11.97 -16.81 -2.42
CA HIS A 29 -11.60 -17.03 -3.80
C HIS A 29 -10.76 -18.30 -3.96
N TYR A 30 -9.69 -18.48 -3.17
CA TYR A 30 -8.86 -19.69 -3.21
C TYR A 30 -9.67 -20.96 -2.94
N ALA A 31 -10.55 -20.95 -1.93
CA ALA A 31 -11.41 -22.09 -1.63
C ALA A 31 -12.32 -22.50 -2.81
N ARG A 32 -12.74 -21.53 -3.65
CA ARG A 32 -13.65 -21.79 -4.79
C ARG A 32 -12.93 -22.06 -6.11
N LYS A 33 -11.78 -21.43 -6.34
CA LYS A 33 -11.08 -21.42 -7.64
C LYS A 33 -9.76 -22.18 -7.64
N HIS A 34 -9.13 -22.33 -6.48
CA HIS A 34 -7.84 -23.00 -6.31
C HIS A 34 -7.88 -23.98 -5.11
N PRO A 35 -8.82 -24.96 -5.10
CA PRO A 35 -8.95 -25.90 -3.99
C PRO A 35 -7.66 -26.71 -3.82
N GLY A 36 -7.17 -26.81 -2.58
CA GLY A 36 -5.94 -27.54 -2.25
C GLY A 36 -4.64 -26.81 -2.61
N THR A 37 -4.70 -25.65 -3.28
CA THR A 37 -3.53 -24.81 -3.48
C THR A 37 -3.29 -23.96 -2.23
N PRO A 38 -2.05 -23.90 -1.69
CA PRO A 38 -1.72 -23.00 -0.60
C PRO A 38 -2.06 -21.55 -0.93
N LEU A 39 -2.47 -20.78 0.08
CA LEU A 39 -2.74 -19.35 -0.11
C LEU A 39 -1.46 -18.64 -0.55
N GLY A 40 -1.43 -18.20 -1.80
CA GLY A 40 -0.42 -17.34 -2.38
C GLY A 40 -0.94 -15.92 -2.62
N GLY A 41 -0.15 -15.14 -3.35
CA GLY A 41 -0.52 -13.80 -3.78
C GLY A 41 0.15 -12.66 -3.02
N HIS A 42 -0.21 -11.43 -3.39
CA HIS A 42 0.47 -10.21 -2.95
C HIS A 42 -0.54 -9.16 -2.47
N VAL A 43 -0.10 -8.24 -1.60
CA VAL A 43 -0.95 -7.18 -1.04
C VAL A 43 -0.37 -5.82 -1.38
N GLU A 44 -1.17 -5.01 -2.03
CA GLU A 44 -0.89 -3.58 -2.19
C GLU A 44 -1.51 -2.82 -1.02
N ASN A 45 -0.70 -1.99 -0.36
CA ASN A 45 -1.18 -1.10 0.68
C ASN A 45 -1.18 0.34 0.16
N ARG A 46 -2.32 1.02 0.23
CA ARG A 46 -2.38 2.46 -0.02
C ARG A 46 -1.96 3.20 1.25
N GLY A 47 -0.66 3.17 1.55
CA GLY A 47 -0.06 4.01 2.57
C GLY A 47 -0.11 5.46 2.14
N THR A 48 -0.50 6.36 3.04
CA THR A 48 -0.53 7.81 2.82
C THR A 48 0.88 8.31 2.53
N ALA A 49 1.29 8.30 1.25
CA ALA A 49 2.58 8.82 0.77
C ALA A 49 2.70 10.36 0.86
N PHE A 50 1.87 10.99 1.70
CA PHE A 50 1.79 12.44 1.83
C PHE A 50 2.80 13.00 2.84
N ARG A 51 3.41 12.17 3.70
CA ARG A 51 4.25 12.67 4.80
C ARG A 51 5.71 12.92 4.43
N THR A 52 6.23 12.26 3.39
CA THR A 52 7.68 12.32 3.07
C THR A 52 8.06 13.52 2.19
N ARG A 53 7.14 14.00 1.34
CA ARG A 53 7.43 15.11 0.40
C ARG A 53 7.44 16.48 1.07
N MET A 54 6.58 16.71 2.07
CA MET A 54 6.58 17.95 2.85
C MET A 54 7.83 18.13 3.72
N GLY A 55 8.37 17.03 4.28
CA GLY A 55 9.56 17.12 5.13
C GLY A 55 10.81 17.62 4.39
N CYS A 56 11.03 17.16 3.16
CA CYS A 56 12.17 17.59 2.34
C CYS A 56 12.06 19.06 1.93
N LEU A 57 10.85 19.53 1.59
CA LEU A 57 10.62 20.93 1.23
C LEU A 57 10.82 21.87 2.42
N LEU A 58 10.38 21.48 3.62
CA LEU A 58 10.59 22.24 4.84
C LEU A 58 12.09 22.31 5.22
N LEU A 59 12.82 21.21 5.07
CA LEU A 59 14.27 21.19 5.31
C LEU A 59 15.04 22.06 4.30
N ALA A 60 14.67 22.01 3.01
CA ALA A 60 15.27 22.86 1.99
C ALA A 60 14.98 24.35 2.23
N ALA A 61 13.75 24.69 2.62
CA ALA A 61 13.38 26.07 2.96
C ALA A 61 14.12 26.58 4.20
N ALA A 62 14.27 25.76 5.24
CA ALA A 62 15.04 26.11 6.43
C ALA A 62 16.53 26.32 6.11
N ALA A 63 17.14 25.44 5.30
CA ALA A 63 18.52 25.58 4.87
C ALA A 63 18.76 26.86 4.05
N ALA A 64 17.83 27.19 3.13
CA ALA A 64 17.89 28.43 2.36
C ALA A 64 17.78 29.67 3.27
N ALA A 65 16.85 29.67 4.24
CA ALA A 65 16.69 30.77 5.18
C ALA A 65 17.97 30.99 6.03
N VAL A 66 18.59 29.91 6.52
CA VAL A 66 19.85 29.98 7.27
C VAL A 66 21.01 30.49 6.40
N ALA A 67 21.08 30.08 5.13
CA ALA A 67 22.10 30.55 4.21
C ALA A 67 21.96 32.03 3.87
N VAL A 68 20.72 32.54 3.77
CA VAL A 68 20.44 33.97 3.57
C VAL A 68 20.80 34.78 4.81
N TRP A 69 20.46 34.30 6.01
CA TRP A 69 20.80 34.98 7.27
C TRP A 69 22.30 35.03 7.57
N ARG A 70 23.09 34.14 6.96
CA ARG A 70 24.56 34.08 7.11
C ARG A 70 25.32 34.94 6.09
N ARG A 71 24.64 35.57 5.13
CA ARG A 71 25.23 36.54 4.20
C ARG A 71 25.05 37.96 4.71
#